data_AF-A0A3A0A273-F1
#
_entry.id   AF-A0A3A0A273-F1
#
_cell.length_a   1.000
_cell.length_b   1.000
_cell.length_c   1.000
_cell.angle_alpha   90.00
_cell.angle_beta   90.00
_cell.angle_gamma   90.00
#
_symmetry.space_group_name_H-M   'P 1'
#
loop_
_entity.id
_entity.type
_entity.pdbx_description
1 polymer ?
#
loop_
_entity_poly.entity_id
_entity_poly.type
_entity_poly.pdbx_seq_one_letter_code
_entity_poly.pdbx_strand_id
1 'polypeptide(L)' 'TPAPQGTPTASGSMNASALPADHAGRAVCQVCHVSGVGGAPKNPPDHEGRLDSTCADCHKQP' A
#
# COMPACT_ATOMS: atom_id res chain seq x y z
N THR A 1 35.30 2.82 2.21
CA THR A 1 34.39 2.76 3.37
C THR A 1 33.02 2.31 2.89
N PRO A 2 32.49 1.15 3.33
CA PRO A 2 31.12 0.76 2.97
C PRO A 2 30.10 1.59 3.76
N ALA A 3 29.07 2.09 3.08
CA ALA A 3 27.96 2.83 3.68
C ALA A 3 27.13 1.93 4.62
N PRO A 4 26.50 2.48 5.68
CA PRO A 4 25.62 1.69 6.52
C PRO A 4 24.38 1.31 5.72
N GLN A 5 24.22 0.01 5.47
CA GLN A 5 22.98 -0.55 5.00
C GLN A 5 21.96 -0.32 6.12
N GLY A 6 20.99 0.57 5.88
CA GLY A 6 19.82 0.69 6.72
C GLY A 6 19.16 -0.67 6.80
N THR A 7 19.14 -1.25 7.99
CA THR A 7 18.40 -2.46 8.31
C THR A 7 16.98 -2.33 7.77
N PRO A 8 16.41 -3.36 7.10
CA PRO A 8 14.98 -3.38 6.86
C PRO A 8 14.32 -3.49 8.24
N THR A 9 13.90 -2.37 8.81
CA THR A 9 12.93 -2.36 9.90
C THR A 9 11.77 -3.18 9.38
N ALA A 10 11.58 -4.35 10.00
CA ALA A 10 10.45 -5.22 9.73
C ALA A 10 9.22 -4.35 9.62
N SER A 11 8.60 -4.37 8.43
CA SER A 11 7.32 -3.71 8.18
C SER A 11 6.38 -4.28 9.22
N GLY A 12 6.22 -3.57 10.34
CA GLY A 12 5.34 -3.95 11.41
C GLY A 12 4.00 -4.22 10.76
N SER A 13 3.34 -5.29 11.18
CA SER A 13 1.94 -5.57 10.86
C SER A 13 1.09 -4.40 11.35
N MET A 14 1.14 -3.28 10.63
CA MET A 14 0.07 -2.31 10.60
C MET A 14 -1.11 -3.09 10.07
N ASN A 15 -2.26 -2.91 10.71
CA ASN A 15 -3.52 -3.63 10.45
C ASN A 15 -4.09 -3.29 9.06
N ALA A 16 -3.28 -3.46 8.01
CA ALA A 16 -3.64 -3.24 6.63
C ALA A 16 -4.75 -4.23 6.28
N SER A 17 -5.87 -3.70 5.83
CA SER A 17 -6.98 -4.52 5.39
C SER A 17 -6.55 -5.38 4.20
N ALA A 18 -7.01 -6.62 4.14
CA ALA A 18 -6.80 -7.46 2.98
C ALA A 18 -7.44 -6.82 1.74
N LEU A 19 -6.79 -6.97 0.60
CA LEU A 19 -7.36 -6.60 -0.68
C LEU A 19 -8.55 -7.53 -0.99
N PRO A 20 -9.71 -7.01 -1.39
CA PRO A 20 -10.82 -7.87 -1.78
C PRO A 20 -10.50 -8.65 -3.07
N ALA A 21 -11.25 -9.73 -3.32
CA ALA A 21 -10.95 -10.65 -4.43
C ALA A 21 -11.08 -10.00 -5.83
N ASP A 22 -11.94 -8.98 -5.97
CA ASP A 22 -12.08 -8.19 -7.21
C ASP A 22 -10.91 -7.24 -7.49
N HIS A 23 -9.94 -7.17 -6.55
CA HIS A 23 -8.68 -6.45 -6.69
C HIS A 23 -7.52 -7.34 -7.16
N ALA A 24 -7.76 -8.64 -7.37
CA ALA A 24 -6.76 -9.55 -7.89
C ALA A 24 -6.18 -9.05 -9.23
N GLY A 25 -4.84 -8.99 -9.32
CA GLY A 25 -4.12 -8.58 -10.53
C GLY A 25 -4.08 -7.07 -10.80
N ARG A 26 -4.66 -6.22 -9.95
CA ARG A 26 -4.58 -4.76 -10.11
C ARG A 26 -3.21 -4.24 -9.70
N ALA A 27 -2.64 -3.36 -10.53
CA ALA A 27 -1.36 -2.71 -10.27
C ALA A 27 -1.45 -1.17 -10.13
N VAL A 28 -2.64 -0.59 -10.34
CA VAL A 28 -2.89 0.86 -10.26
C VAL A 28 -3.99 1.09 -9.23
N CYS A 29 -3.60 1.31 -7.99
CA CYS A 29 -4.45 1.51 -6.82
C CYS A 29 -4.83 2.99 -6.65
N GLN A 30 -3.87 3.89 -6.89
CA GLN A 30 -4.00 5.32 -6.65
C GLN A 30 -5.08 5.99 -7.49
N VAL A 31 -5.38 5.44 -8.67
CA VAL A 31 -6.42 5.96 -9.59
C VAL A 31 -7.78 6.11 -8.90
N CYS A 32 -8.09 5.22 -7.94
CA CYS A 32 -9.32 5.32 -7.15
C CYS A 32 -9.05 5.81 -5.73
N HIS A 33 -8.01 5.30 -5.07
CA HIS A 33 -7.85 5.49 -3.63
C HIS A 33 -7.23 6.84 -3.23
N VAL A 34 -6.56 7.58 -4.12
CA VAL A 34 -6.02 8.92 -3.77
C VAL A 34 -7.15 9.91 -3.45
N SER A 35 -8.25 9.85 -4.21
CA SER A 35 -9.37 10.79 -4.08
C SER A 35 -10.68 10.13 -3.63
N GLY A 36 -10.70 8.79 -3.49
CA GLY A 36 -11.90 8.04 -3.14
C GLY A 36 -12.93 7.95 -4.28
N VAL A 37 -12.45 7.79 -5.52
CA VAL A 37 -13.31 7.73 -6.71
C VAL A 37 -14.12 6.43 -6.73
N GLY A 38 -15.37 6.49 -7.20
CA GLY A 38 -16.21 5.31 -7.38
C GLY A 38 -16.61 4.62 -6.07
N GLY A 39 -16.52 5.32 -4.94
CA GLY A 39 -16.80 4.76 -3.61
C GLY A 39 -15.62 4.02 -2.98
N ALA A 40 -14.43 4.06 -3.60
CA ALA A 40 -13.23 3.55 -2.98
C ALA A 40 -12.91 4.36 -1.69
N PRO A 41 -12.45 3.71 -0.61
CA PRO A 41 -11.96 4.42 0.56
C PRO A 41 -10.74 5.26 0.18
N LYS A 42 -10.68 6.49 0.69
CA LYS A 42 -9.52 7.36 0.47
C LYS A 42 -8.32 6.86 1.27
N ASN A 43 -7.12 6.98 0.70
CA ASN A 43 -5.86 6.77 1.40
C ASN A 43 -5.82 7.62 2.67
N PRO A 44 -5.45 7.04 3.83
CA PRO A 44 -5.29 7.81 5.04
C PRO A 44 -4.03 8.71 4.95
N PRO A 45 -3.93 9.75 5.79
CA PRO A 45 -2.82 10.72 5.72
C PRO A 45 -1.42 10.11 5.83
N ASP A 46 -1.25 8.98 6.55
CA ASP A 46 0.06 8.33 6.71
C ASP A 46 0.56 7.62 5.43
N HIS A 47 -0.28 7.54 4.40
CA HIS A 47 0.06 6.98 3.09
C HIS A 47 0.56 8.05 2.09
N GLU A 48 0.80 9.27 2.55
CA GLU A 48 1.38 10.33 1.72
C GLU A 48 2.73 9.88 1.13
N GLY A 49 2.90 10.10 -0.18
CA GLY A 49 4.13 9.75 -0.91
C GLY A 49 4.30 8.25 -1.22
N ARG A 50 3.38 7.37 -0.81
CA ARG A 50 3.42 5.95 -1.20
C ARG A 50 3.01 5.77 -2.66
N LEU A 51 3.78 4.97 -3.39
CA LEU A 51 3.52 4.63 -4.80
C LEU A 51 2.74 3.32 -4.91
N ASP A 52 2.10 3.08 -6.05
CA ASP A 52 1.29 1.87 -6.30
C ASP A 52 2.05 0.56 -6.03
N SER A 53 3.36 0.54 -6.31
CA SER A 53 4.22 -0.62 -6.06
C SER A 53 4.28 -1.03 -4.58
N THR A 54 4.01 -0.10 -3.66
CA THR A 54 4.09 -0.34 -2.21
C THR A 54 2.77 -0.79 -1.60
N CYS A 55 1.64 -0.63 -2.31
CA CYS A 55 0.32 -0.97 -1.78
C CYS A 55 0.23 -2.46 -1.44
N ALA A 56 0.70 -3.29 -2.36
CA ALA A 56 0.69 -4.74 -2.22
C ALA A 56 1.74 -5.25 -1.21
N ASP A 57 2.63 -4.42 -0.67
CA ASP A 57 3.58 -4.84 0.37
C ASP A 57 2.88 -5.07 1.72
N CYS A 58 1.81 -4.32 2.00
CA CYS A 58 1.02 -4.44 3.23
C CYS A 58 -0.40 -4.96 2.98
N HIS A 59 -1.08 -4.48 1.94
CA HIS A 59 -2.43 -4.92 1.59
C HIS A 59 -2.36 -6.18 0.73
N LYS A 60 -2.33 -7.35 1.38
CA LYS A 60 -2.27 -8.65 0.69
C LYS A 60 -3.67 -9.15 0.33
N GLN A 61 -3.76 -9.95 -0.73
CA GLN A 61 -4.95 -10.79 -0.95
C GLN A 61 -5.10 -11.77 0.23
N PRO A 62 -6.34 -12.12 0.63
CA PRO A 62 -6.57 -13.14 1.65
C PRO A 62 -6.03 -14.51 1.25
#